data_AF-A0A4Q3UUJ3-F1
#
_entry.id   AF-A0A4Q3UUJ3-F1
#
_cell.length_a   1.000
_cell.length_b   1.000
_cell.length_c   1.000
_cell.angle_alpha   90.00
_cell.angle_beta   90.00
_cell.angle_gamma   90.00
#
_symmetry.space_group_name_H-M   'P 1'
#
loop_
_entity.id
_entity.type
_entity.pdbx_description
1 polymer ?
#
loop_
_entity_poly.entity_id
_entity_poly.type
_entity_poly.pdbx_seq_one_letter_code
_entity_poly.pdbx_strand_id
1 'polypeptide(L)' 'MVHCSSCGKPIDRIPTWMGSIKTEFVCNNCPNRTMKNIAFVSLETAPKAPAEDEGLGDLPEDDED' A
#
# COMPACT_ATOMS: atom_id res chain seq x y z
N MET A 1 6.64 -7.81 16.76
CA MET A 1 5.33 -8.49 16.63
C MET A 1 4.33 -7.46 16.12
N VAL A 2 3.57 -7.77 15.07
CA VAL A 2 2.58 -6.86 14.49
C VAL A 2 1.21 -7.12 15.14
N HIS A 3 0.42 -6.07 15.38
CA HIS A 3 -0.90 -6.15 16.02
C HIS A 3 -2.01 -5.65 15.06
N CYS A 4 -3.24 -6.21 15.13
CA CYS A 4 -4.40 -5.67 14.37
C CYS A 4 -4.65 -4.23 14.84
N SER A 5 -4.59 -3.24 13.95
CA SER A 5 -4.91 -1.84 14.26
C SER A 5 -6.34 -1.67 14.77
N SER A 6 -7.25 -2.59 14.42
CA SER A 6 -8.67 -2.53 14.79
C SER A 6 -9.03 -3.25 16.11
N CYS A 7 -8.35 -4.35 16.49
CA CYS A 7 -8.68 -5.09 17.72
C CYS A 7 -7.51 -5.29 18.70
N GLY A 8 -6.30 -4.86 18.36
CA GLY A 8 -5.11 -4.96 19.21
C GLY A 8 -4.53 -6.37 19.35
N LYS A 9 -5.18 -7.42 18.80
CA LYS A 9 -4.64 -8.79 18.88
C LYS A 9 -3.37 -8.94 18.03
N PRO A 10 -2.38 -9.72 18.50
CA PRO A 10 -1.19 -10.02 17.72
C PRO A 10 -1.52 -10.81 16.44
N ILE A 11 -0.70 -10.61 15.40
CA ILE A 11 -0.79 -11.32 14.12
C ILE A 11 0.48 -12.17 13.95
N ASP A 12 0.38 -13.46 14.25
CA ASP A 12 1.54 -14.36 14.33
C ASP A 12 2.19 -14.69 12.98
N ARG A 13 1.43 -14.62 11.88
CA ARG A 13 1.89 -15.05 10.54
C ARG A 13 2.48 -13.93 9.68
N ILE A 14 2.86 -12.80 10.29
CA ILE A 14 3.49 -11.69 9.55
C ILE A 14 5.01 -11.83 9.56
N PRO A 15 5.66 -11.90 8.37
CA PRO A 15 7.11 -11.89 8.28
C PRO A 15 7.74 -10.66 8.93
N THR A 16 8.92 -10.83 9.52
CA THR A 16 9.64 -9.76 10.22
C THR A 16 9.95 -8.55 9.33
N TRP A 17 10.20 -8.76 8.04
CA TRP A 17 10.46 -7.69 7.06
C TRP A 17 9.27 -6.75 6.84
N MET A 18 8.02 -7.19 7.11
CA MET A 18 6.85 -6.31 7.02
C MET A 18 6.76 -5.34 8.20
N GLY A 19 7.49 -5.57 9.29
CA GLY A 19 7.44 -4.70 10.48
C GLY A 19 7.92 -3.27 10.23
N SER A 20 8.73 -3.03 9.20
CA SER A 20 9.23 -1.70 8.81
C SER A 20 8.31 -0.95 7.85
N ILE A 21 7.25 -1.59 7.35
CA ILE A 21 6.34 -1.00 6.38
C ILE A 21 5.33 -0.11 7.12
N LYS A 22 5.21 1.16 6.68
CA LYS A 22 4.25 2.13 7.23
C LYS A 22 2.84 1.90 6.67
N THR A 23 2.23 0.78 7.04
CA THR A 23 0.86 0.43 6.65
C THR A 23 0.07 -0.06 7.85
N GLU A 24 -1.26 0.06 7.79
CA GLU A 24 -2.14 -0.52 8.80
C GLU A 24 -2.33 -2.02 8.58
N PHE A 25 -2.11 -2.81 9.62
CA PHE A 25 -2.35 -4.26 9.59
C PHE A 25 -3.69 -4.58 10.24
N VAL A 26 -4.56 -5.29 9.52
CA VAL A 26 -5.88 -5.71 10.01
C VAL A 26 -6.01 -7.23 9.91
N CYS A 27 -6.31 -7.91 11.01
CA CYS A 27 -6.49 -9.37 10.99
C CYS A 27 -7.82 -9.77 10.35
N ASN A 28 -7.89 -10.98 9.82
CA ASN A 28 -9.08 -11.43 9.07
C ASN A 28 -10.31 -11.64 9.97
N ASN A 29 -10.09 -11.91 11.27
CA ASN A 29 -11.12 -12.17 12.28
C ASN A 29 -11.40 -10.93 13.16
N CYS A 30 -10.99 -9.73 12.73
CA CYS A 30 -11.23 -8.50 13.49
C CYS A 30 -12.77 -8.25 13.49
N PRO A 31 -13.47 -8.20 14.65
CA PRO A 31 -14.95 -8.19 14.73
C PRO A 31 -15.59 -6.93 14.10
N ASN A 32 -14.81 -5.86 13.96
CA ASN A 32 -15.21 -4.62 13.30
C ASN A 32 -14.65 -4.50 11.87
N ARG A 33 -14.27 -5.61 11.23
CA ARG A 33 -13.72 -5.60 9.87
C ARG A 33 -14.81 -5.19 8.87
N THR A 34 -14.81 -3.91 8.51
CA THR A 34 -15.53 -3.42 7.33
C THR A 34 -14.72 -3.82 6.10
N MET A 35 -15.27 -4.68 5.23
CA MET A 35 -14.67 -4.93 3.91
C MET A 35 -14.67 -3.63 3.13
N LYS A 36 -13.49 -3.03 2.93
CA LYS A 36 -13.33 -1.96 1.95
C LYS A 36 -13.06 -2.64 0.61
N ASN A 37 -14.04 -2.58 -0.31
CA ASN A 37 -13.85 -3.03 -1.69
C ASN A 37 -12.86 -2.08 -2.39
N ILE A 38 -11.99 -2.63 -3.23
CA ILE A 38 -11.00 -1.91 -4.05
C ILE A 38 -11.67 -0.85 -4.96
N ALA A 39 -12.97 -1.00 -5.26
CA ALA A 39 -13.76 0.01 -5.96
C ALA A 39 -13.96 1.33 -5.16
N PHE A 40 -13.69 1.35 -3.84
CA PHE A 40 -13.81 2.52 -2.97
C PHE A 40 -12.45 3.07 -2.53
N VAL A 41 -11.43 3.02 -3.39
CA VAL A 41 -10.19 3.78 -3.16
C VAL A 41 -10.49 5.25 -3.39
N SER A 42 -10.55 6.02 -2.31
CA SER A 42 -10.52 7.49 -2.37
C SER A 42 -9.09 7.92 -2.70
N LEU A 43 -8.77 8.02 -3.99
CA LEU A 43 -7.53 8.60 -4.48
C LEU A 43 -7.61 10.13 -4.30
N GLU A 44 -7.52 10.61 -3.07
CA GLU A 44 -7.21 12.02 -2.85
C GLU A 44 -5.73 12.20 -3.18
N THR A 45 -5.47 12.56 -4.44
CA THR A 45 -4.16 13.01 -4.92
C THR A 45 -3.68 14.17 -4.05
N ALA A 46 -2.64 13.93 -3.25
CA ALA A 46 -1.91 15.01 -2.61
C ALA A 46 -1.38 15.99 -3.69
N PRO A 47 -1.30 17.30 -3.41
CA PRO A 47 -0.92 18.29 -4.41
C PRO A 47 0.49 18.01 -4.96
N LYS A 48 0.65 18.13 -6.28
CA LYS A 48 1.96 18.13 -6.96
C LYS A 48 2.94 19.02 -6.20
N ALA A 49 4.01 18.43 -5.66
CA ALA A 49 5.24 19.17 -5.50
C ALA A 49 5.72 19.59 -6.90
N PRO A 50 6.23 20.83 -7.09
CA PRO A 50 6.75 21.25 -8.38
C PRO A 50 7.91 20.32 -8.76
N ALA A 51 7.85 19.81 -9.99
CA ALA A 51 8.89 18.99 -10.57
C ALA A 51 10.16 19.83 -10.74
N GLU A 52 11.23 19.41 -10.08
CA GLU A 52 12.59 19.71 -10.51
C GLU A 52 12.94 18.65 -11.56
N ASP A 53 13.04 19.15 -12.80
CA ASP A 53 13.58 18.54 -14.00
C ASP A 53 14.93 17.86 -13.75
N GLU A 54 15.06 16.56 -14.05
CA GLU A 54 16.21 15.96 -14.75
C GLU A 54 15.77 14.63 -15.41
N GLY A 55 16.15 14.47 -16.68
CA GLY A 55 15.47 13.62 -17.65
C GLY A 55 15.79 12.12 -17.67
N LEU A 56 14.85 11.41 -18.29
CA LEU A 56 15.00 10.09 -18.93
C LEU A 56 13.89 10.07 -20.00
N GLY A 57 14.13 10.37 -21.27
CA GLY A 57 15.13 9.75 -22.13
C GLY A 57 14.53 8.48 -22.73
N ASP A 58 13.70 8.67 -23.76
CA ASP A 58 13.48 7.78 -24.92
C ASP A 58 13.41 6.26 -24.66
N LEU A 59 12.21 5.69 -24.62
CA LEU A 59 12.00 4.26 -24.85
C LEU A 59 11.64 4.08 -26.34
N PRO A 60 12.53 3.52 -27.17
CA PRO A 60 12.16 3.17 -28.53
C PRO A 60 11.05 2.09 -28.51
N GLU A 61 10.06 2.29 -29.38
CA GLU A 61 9.04 1.30 -29.71
C GLU A 61 9.72 0.17 -30.49
N ASP A 62 9.96 -0.99 -29.85
CA ASP A 62 10.33 -2.23 -30.55
C ASP A 62 9.06 -2.88 -31.13
N ASP A 63 8.86 -2.66 -32.44
CA ASP A 63 8.16 -3.57 -33.37
C ASP A 63 9.01 -4.86 -33.60
N GLU A 64 8.39 -5.93 -34.14
CA GLU A 64 8.93 -7.27 -34.53
C GLU A 64 8.74 -8.37 -33.45
N ASP A 65 8.07 -9.53 -33.64
CA ASP A 65 7.86 -10.45 -34.78
C ASP A 65 6.47 -11.14 -34.71
#